data_AF-A0A1H8L8C5-F1
#
_entry.id   AF-A0A1H8L8C5-F1
#
_cell.length_a   1.000
_cell.length_b   1.000
_cell.length_c   1.000
_cell.angle_alpha   90.00
_cell.angle_beta   90.00
_cell.angle_gamma   90.00
#
_symmetry.space_group_name_H-M   'P 1'
#
loop_
_entity.id
_entity.type
_entity.pdbx_description
1 polymer ?
#
loop_
_entity_poly.entity_id
_entity_poly.type
_entity_poly.pdbx_seq_one_letter_code
_entity_poly.pdbx_strand_id
1 'polypeptide(L)' 'MNAQPPRSAPTTWPYVALVVLLSAIGNNWSPSGVRTLGYTLVALVAVGYAVRDR' A
#
# COMPACT_ATOMS: atom_id res chain seq x y z
N MET A 1 -20.01 29.95 4.41
CA MET A 1 -19.51 28.92 5.34
C MET A 1 -19.10 27.70 4.53
N ASN A 2 -17.80 27.55 4.24
CA ASN A 2 -17.27 26.36 3.56
C ASN A 2 -16.98 25.28 4.60
N ALA A 3 -17.96 24.40 4.85
CA ALA A 3 -17.72 23.19 5.61
C ALA A 3 -17.33 22.08 4.63
N GLN A 4 -16.04 22.00 4.30
CA GLN A 4 -15.52 20.82 3.63
C GLN A 4 -15.49 19.70 4.68
N PRO A 5 -16.28 18.61 4.53
CA PRO A 5 -16.28 17.54 5.53
C PRO A 5 -14.88 16.94 5.62
N PRO A 6 -14.46 16.46 6.81
CA PRO A 6 -13.14 15.87 7.00
C PRO A 6 -12.98 14.76 5.97
N ARG A 7 -11.99 14.93 5.08
CA ARG A 7 -11.63 13.95 4.07
C ARG A 7 -11.20 12.72 4.86
N SER A 8 -12.12 11.75 5.03
CA SER A 8 -11.87 10.47 5.67
C SER A 8 -10.60 9.92 5.05
N ALA A 9 -9.46 9.98 5.75
CA ALA A 9 -8.21 9.50 5.21
C ALA A 9 -8.40 8.01 4.96
N PRO A 10 -8.54 7.56 3.70
CA PRO A 10 -8.75 6.16 3.43
C PRO A 10 -7.50 5.46 3.91
N THR A 11 -7.69 4.39 4.68
CA THR A 11 -6.63 3.62 5.33
C THR A 11 -5.41 3.49 4.41
N THR A 12 -4.27 3.96 4.91
CA THR A 12 -2.99 4.20 4.23
C THR A 12 -2.26 2.93 3.75
N TRP A 13 -2.94 1.80 3.57
CA TRP A 13 -2.33 0.56 3.09
C TRP A 13 -1.52 0.71 1.80
N PRO A 14 -1.97 1.49 0.78
CA PRO A 14 -1.14 1.76 -0.39
C PRO A 14 0.15 2.53 -0.05
N TYR A 15 0.06 3.45 0.91
CA TYR A 15 1.20 4.22 1.40
C TYR A 15 2.18 3.35 2.19
N VAL A 16 1.68 2.46 3.05
CA VAL A 16 2.50 1.48 3.78
C VAL A 16 3.21 0.55 2.80
N ALA A 17 2.51 0.03 1.79
CA ALA A 17 3.12 -0.79 0.74
C ALA A 17 4.28 -0.06 0.02
N LEU A 18 4.09 1.23 -0.30
CA LEU A 18 5.13 2.07 -0.89
C LEU A 18 6.35 2.24 0.01
N VAL A 19 6.15 2.50 1.30
CA VAL A 19 7.24 2.64 2.28
C VAL A 19 8.04 1.33 2.38
N VAL A 20 7.36 0.18 2.44
CA VAL A 20 8.04 -1.13 2.52
C VAL A 20 8.86 -1.41 1.25
N LEU A 21 8.34 -1.09 0.05
CA LEU A 21 9.10 -1.20 -1.20
C LEU A 21 10.34 -0.31 -1.22
N LEU A 22 10.20 0.95 -0.79
CA LEU A 22 11.31 1.90 -0.69
C LEU A 22 12.38 1.40 0.28
N SER A 23 11.98 0.85 1.43
CA SER A 23 12.90 0.23 2.38
C SER A 23 13.61 -0.99 1.81
N ALA A 24 12.92 -1.85 1.05
CA ALA A 24 13.55 -3.02 0.41
C ALA A 24 14.62 -2.60 -0.62
N ILE A 25 14.34 -1.56 -1.41
CA ILE A 25 15.30 -0.97 -2.35
C ILE A 25 16.48 -0.34 -1.59
N GLY A 26 16.22 0.42 -0.53
CA GLY A 26 17.25 1.05 0.30
C GLY A 26 18.14 0.05 1.04
N ASN A 27 17.63 -1.15 1.33
CA ASN A 27 18.39 -2.27 1.90
C ASN A 27 19.07 -3.14 0.82
N ASN A 28 19.11 -2.69 -0.43
CA ASN A 28 19.79 -3.36 -1.53
C ASN A 28 19.32 -4.81 -1.77
N TRP A 29 18.02 -5.07 -1.58
CA TRP A 29 17.43 -6.37 -1.88
C TRP A 29 17.59 -6.70 -3.37
N SER A 30 17.70 -7.98 -3.69
CA SER A 30 17.76 -8.43 -5.08
C SER A 30 16.54 -7.92 -5.86
N PRO A 31 16.70 -7.48 -7.13
CA PRO A 31 15.59 -6.99 -7.96
C PRO A 31 14.42 -7.99 -8.06
N SER A 32 14.72 -9.29 -8.03
CA SER A 32 13.74 -10.37 -8.00
C SER A 32 12.90 -10.35 -6.70
N GLY A 33 13.56 -10.18 -5.56
CA GLY A 33 12.91 -10.09 -4.25
C GLY A 33 12.01 -8.86 -4.12
N VAL A 34 12.45 -7.71 -4.60
CA VAL A 34 11.64 -6.47 -4.60
C VAL A 34 10.40 -6.62 -5.47
N ARG A 35 10.51 -7.25 -6.65
CA ARG A 35 9.35 -7.55 -7.51
C ARG A 35 8.35 -8.46 -6.83
N THR A 36 8.81 -9.59 -6.29
CA THR A 36 7.93 -10.53 -5.57
C THR A 36 7.20 -9.84 -4.43
N LEU A 37 7.91 -9.05 -3.62
CA LEU A 37 7.34 -8.29 -2.53
C LEU A 37 6.29 -7.28 -3.00
N GLY A 38 6.55 -6.61 -4.13
CA GLY A 38 5.57 -5.72 -4.76
C GLY A 38 4.29 -6.44 -5.18
N TYR A 39 4.37 -7.61 -5.82
CA TYR A 39 3.20 -8.39 -6.18
C TYR A 39 2.39 -8.85 -4.95
N THR A 40 3.08 -9.28 -3.89
CA THR A 40 2.43 -9.68 -2.63
C THR A 40 1.69 -8.51 -1.99
N LEU A 41 2.31 -7.32 -1.94
CA LEU A 41 1.69 -6.12 -1.37
C LEU A 41 0.46 -5.67 -2.16
N VAL A 42 0.52 -5.72 -3.50
CA VAL A 42 -0.64 -5.40 -4.36
C VAL A 42 -1.78 -6.38 -4.10
N ALA A 43 -1.49 -7.68 -3.98
CA ALA A 43 -2.51 -8.68 -3.67
C ALA A 43 -3.16 -8.44 -2.29
N LEU A 44 -2.37 -8.11 -1.26
CA LEU A 44 -2.89 -7.78 0.07
C LEU A 44 -3.79 -6.55 0.07
N VAL A 45 -3.39 -5.50 -0.66
CA VAL A 45 -4.20 -4.29 -0.82
C VAL A 45 -5.51 -4.61 -1.54
N ALA A 46 -5.44 -5.37 -2.65
CA ALA A 46 -6.63 -5.76 -3.41
C ALA A 46 -7.61 -6.61 -2.59
N VAL A 47 -7.11 -7.59 -1.82
CA VAL A 47 -7.93 -8.39 -0.90
C VAL A 47 -8.52 -7.52 0.20
N GLY A 48 -7.73 -6.61 0.77
CA GLY A 48 -8.20 -5.68 1.80
C GLY A 48 -9.36 -4.79 1.32
N TYR A 49 -9.32 -4.34 0.06
CA TYR A 49 -10.45 -3.64 -0.56
C TYR A 49 -11.64 -4.60 -0.80
N ALA A 50 -11.40 -5.77 -1.40
CA ALA A 50 -12.47 -6.72 -1.72
C ALA A 50 -13.25 -7.22 -0.47
N VAL A 51 -12.59 -7.32 0.69
CA VAL A 51 -13.22 -7.65 1.97
C VAL A 51 -14.00 -6.47 2.55
N ARG A 52 -13.55 -5.24 2.28
CA ARG A 52 -14.19 -4.01 2.79
C ARG A 52 -15.43 -3.61 1.98
N ASP A 53 -15.48 -4.00 0.70
CA ASP A 53 -16.59 -3.78 -0.22
C ASP A 53 -17.65 -4.92 -0.17
N ARG A 54 -17.49 -5.91 0.70
CA ARG A 54 -18.50 -6.96 0.99
C ARG A 54 -19.26 -6.67 2.27
#